data_AF-A0A5N5DA80-F1
#
_entry.id   AF-A0A5N5DA80-F1
#
_cell.length_a   1.000
_cell.length_b   1.000
_cell.length_c   1.000
_cell.angle_alpha   90.00
_cell.angle_beta   90.00
_cell.angle_gamma   90.00
#
_symmetry.space_group_name_H-M   'P 1'
#
loop_
_entity.id
_entity.type
_entity.pdbx_description
1 polymer ?
#
loop_
_entity_poly.entity_id
_entity_poly.type
_entity_poly.pdbx_seq_one_letter_code
_entity_poly.pdbx_strand_id
1 'polypeptide(L)'
;MSVNATFFLSSTVDKCIYNGASIDANDLTANGNLCAYVEGVNRVWACSAPDRVCWTYSQTCKGGDSTTPDDSQIACSSNGDEWCCTENDECTRTPGQINICWGLWRNPVFNMSSSEALVYNQEHYSTLASTTTSAAASTSTSPPATNAAEASSAASASASTTASASASSQATAEAGSSSLSTGAVAGIAVGCAVGGIALAGLAGLLIWRRRKRSGSGATPQWANDQSAVEPKQSGSEPLSHELHTDNQLHEADGSPVYFQQQQGGTPPKSSGTHELPGQRYP
;
A
#
# COMPACT_ATOMS: atom_id res chain seq x y z
N MET A 1 1.23 4.68 -22.91
CA MET A 1 -0.21 5.03 -22.86
C MET A 1 -0.49 5.49 -21.43
N SER A 2 -1.30 6.53 -21.22
CA SER A 2 -1.64 6.94 -19.85
C SER A 2 -2.65 5.94 -19.29
N VAL A 3 -2.27 5.16 -18.29
CA VAL A 3 -3.20 4.31 -17.54
C VAL A 3 -4.14 5.20 -16.74
N ASN A 4 -5.45 5.03 -16.93
CA ASN A 4 -6.46 5.75 -16.17
C ASN A 4 -6.78 4.98 -14.89
N ALA A 5 -6.34 5.50 -13.76
CA ALA A 5 -6.69 4.99 -12.45
C ALA A 5 -7.99 5.62 -11.96
N THR A 6 -8.90 4.80 -11.43
CA THR A 6 -10.11 5.25 -10.74
C THR A 6 -9.84 5.23 -9.24
N PHE A 7 -10.00 6.37 -8.59
CA PHE A 7 -9.76 6.51 -7.15
C PHE A 7 -11.04 6.31 -6.34
N PHE A 8 -10.90 5.70 -5.17
CA PHE A 8 -12.01 5.41 -4.28
C PHE A 8 -11.58 5.30 -2.82
N LEU A 9 -12.54 5.53 -1.92
CA LEU A 9 -12.32 5.31 -0.49
C LEU A 9 -12.55 3.83 -0.16
N SER A 10 -11.65 3.25 0.65
CA SER A 10 -11.86 1.90 1.13
C SER A 10 -12.98 1.82 2.16
N SER A 11 -13.80 0.78 2.07
CA SER A 11 -14.76 0.39 3.10
C SER A 11 -14.19 -0.60 4.13
N THR A 12 -12.93 -0.99 4.00
CA THR A 12 -12.30 -2.01 4.85
C THR A 12 -11.00 -1.49 5.42
N VAL A 13 -10.84 -1.66 6.74
CA VAL A 13 -9.65 -1.18 7.46
C VAL A 13 -8.40 -1.76 6.81
N ASP A 14 -7.51 -0.87 6.40
CA ASP A 14 -6.16 -1.13 5.92
C ASP A 14 -6.11 -2.08 4.71
N LYS A 15 -7.12 -1.98 3.85
CA LYS A 15 -7.19 -2.76 2.61
C LYS A 15 -7.72 -1.93 1.47
N CYS A 16 -7.31 -2.23 0.25
CA CYS A 16 -8.04 -1.82 -0.95
C CYS A 16 -8.68 -3.05 -1.55
N ILE A 17 -10.00 -3.02 -1.79
CA ILE A 17 -10.75 -4.14 -2.36
C ILE A 17 -11.72 -3.59 -3.40
N TYR A 18 -11.60 -4.07 -4.64
CA TYR A 18 -12.53 -3.70 -5.70
C TYR A 18 -12.52 -4.74 -6.82
N ASN A 19 -13.71 -5.14 -7.30
CA ASN A 19 -13.88 -6.07 -8.43
C ASN A 19 -13.06 -7.39 -8.30
N GLY A 20 -13.00 -7.94 -7.08
CA GLY A 20 -12.23 -9.15 -6.76
C GLY A 20 -10.72 -8.95 -6.62
N ALA A 21 -10.17 -7.78 -6.97
CA ALA A 21 -8.79 -7.42 -6.69
C ALA A 21 -8.65 -6.90 -5.26
N SER A 22 -7.55 -7.24 -4.59
CA SER A 22 -7.30 -6.79 -3.22
C SER A 22 -5.82 -6.61 -2.90
N ILE A 23 -5.54 -5.66 -2.02
CA ILE A 23 -4.27 -5.58 -1.28
C ILE A 23 -4.52 -5.24 0.18
N ASP A 24 -3.65 -5.76 1.04
CA ASP A 24 -3.50 -5.32 2.42
C ASP A 24 -2.48 -4.18 2.47
N ALA A 25 -2.82 -3.09 3.16
CA ALA A 25 -2.01 -1.88 3.24
C ALA A 25 -2.11 -1.30 4.64
N ASN A 26 -1.14 -1.66 5.50
CA ASN A 26 -1.09 -1.22 6.88
C ASN A 26 -1.16 0.32 6.98
N ASP A 27 -1.91 0.79 7.98
CA ASP A 27 -2.13 2.21 8.26
C ASP A 27 -2.79 3.01 7.12
N LEU A 28 -3.27 2.36 6.05
CA LEU A 28 -3.94 3.05 4.96
C LEU A 28 -5.16 3.84 5.46
N THR A 29 -5.93 3.26 6.39
CA THR A 29 -7.12 3.92 6.96
C THR A 29 -6.73 5.21 7.67
N ALA A 30 -5.60 5.23 8.36
CA ALA A 30 -5.10 6.41 9.06
C ALA A 30 -4.49 7.42 8.07
N ASN A 31 -3.93 6.96 6.96
CA ASN A 31 -3.18 7.77 5.99
C ASN A 31 -4.00 8.17 4.75
N GLY A 32 -5.25 8.58 4.98
CA GLY A 32 -6.13 9.12 3.93
C GLY A 32 -7.13 8.13 3.34
N ASN A 33 -7.01 6.83 3.64
CA ASN A 33 -7.96 5.79 3.24
C ASN A 33 -8.27 5.74 1.73
N LEU A 34 -7.28 6.07 0.89
CA LEU A 34 -7.45 6.18 -0.56
C LEU A 34 -6.88 4.98 -1.29
N CYS A 35 -7.69 4.44 -2.20
CA CYS A 35 -7.34 3.37 -3.09
C CYS A 35 -7.43 3.82 -4.55
N ALA A 36 -6.71 3.13 -5.42
CA ALA A 36 -6.84 3.26 -6.86
C ALA A 36 -7.12 1.90 -7.50
N TYR A 37 -7.89 1.88 -8.58
CA TYR A 37 -8.18 0.70 -9.39
C TYR A 37 -7.88 0.98 -10.86
N VAL A 38 -7.31 0.00 -11.56
CA VAL A 38 -7.11 0.05 -13.02
C VAL A 38 -7.81 -1.15 -13.65
N GLU A 39 -8.83 -0.85 -14.46
CA GLU A 39 -9.72 -1.86 -15.06
C GLU A 39 -8.99 -2.80 -16.01
N GLY A 40 -8.11 -2.27 -16.88
CA GLY A 40 -7.41 -3.06 -17.89
C GLY A 40 -6.48 -4.15 -17.33
N VAL A 41 -6.06 -4.03 -16.07
CA VAL A 41 -5.21 -5.03 -15.39
C VAL A 41 -5.90 -5.70 -14.20
N ASN A 42 -7.15 -5.30 -13.90
CA ASN A 42 -7.93 -5.72 -12.73
C ASN A 42 -7.11 -5.75 -11.43
N ARG A 43 -6.54 -4.60 -11.05
CA ARG A 43 -5.63 -4.49 -9.91
C ARG A 43 -5.94 -3.23 -9.10
N VAL A 44 -5.58 -3.28 -7.81
CA VAL A 44 -5.74 -2.17 -6.87
C VAL A 44 -4.40 -1.73 -6.29
N TRP A 45 -4.30 -0.45 -5.96
CA TRP A 45 -3.16 0.19 -5.31
C TRP A 45 -3.62 0.99 -4.10
N ALA A 46 -2.75 1.10 -3.10
CA ALA A 46 -2.93 1.90 -1.90
C ALA A 46 -2.23 3.24 -2.12
N CYS A 47 -2.95 4.33 -1.83
CA CYS A 47 -2.51 5.69 -2.07
C CYS A 47 -2.40 6.43 -0.74
N SER A 48 -1.44 6.02 0.10
CA SER A 48 -1.24 6.61 1.43
C SER A 48 -0.67 8.03 1.32
N ALA A 49 -1.17 8.97 2.11
CA ALA A 49 -0.49 10.24 2.34
C ALA A 49 0.72 10.04 3.28
N PRO A 50 1.83 10.77 3.10
CA PRO A 50 2.09 11.83 2.13
C PRO A 50 2.75 11.33 0.82
N ASP A 51 2.67 10.04 0.52
CA ASP A 51 3.51 9.42 -0.50
C ASP A 51 3.24 9.98 -1.91
N ARG A 52 4.30 10.06 -2.72
CA ARG A 52 4.20 10.53 -4.13
C ARG A 52 3.46 9.56 -5.04
N VAL A 53 3.48 8.28 -4.69
CA VAL A 53 3.07 7.16 -5.51
C VAL A 53 1.96 6.39 -4.81
N CYS A 54 1.13 5.73 -5.59
CA CYS A 54 0.31 4.64 -5.08
C CYS A 54 1.08 3.33 -5.29
N TRP A 55 0.97 2.40 -4.35
CA TRP A 55 1.74 1.17 -4.36
C TRP A 55 0.86 -0.08 -4.28
N THR A 56 1.38 -1.19 -4.79
CA THR A 56 0.76 -2.52 -4.74
C THR A 56 1.85 -3.59 -4.61
N TYR A 57 1.47 -4.82 -4.31
CA TYR A 57 2.42 -5.93 -4.22
C TYR A 57 2.81 -6.47 -5.59
N SER A 58 3.94 -7.18 -5.63
CA SER A 58 4.37 -7.96 -6.79
C SER A 58 3.31 -8.99 -7.21
N GLN A 59 3.43 -9.46 -8.43
CA GLN A 59 2.61 -10.53 -9.00
C GLN A 59 3.49 -11.70 -9.38
N THR A 60 2.87 -12.87 -9.53
CA THR A 60 3.55 -14.04 -10.09
C THR A 60 4.04 -13.70 -11.50
N CYS A 61 5.33 -13.94 -11.73
CA CYS A 61 5.95 -13.85 -13.03
C CYS A 61 5.34 -14.86 -14.02
N LYS A 62 5.13 -14.45 -15.27
CA LYS A 62 4.42 -15.22 -16.31
C LYS A 62 5.32 -15.73 -17.44
N GLY A 63 6.60 -15.43 -17.41
CA GLY A 63 7.59 -15.83 -18.43
C GLY A 63 8.09 -17.27 -18.32
N GLY A 64 7.40 -18.14 -17.58
CA GLY A 64 7.71 -19.57 -17.48
C GLY A 64 8.43 -20.01 -16.20
N ASP A 65 8.93 -19.07 -15.40
CA ASP A 65 9.48 -19.32 -14.07
C ASP A 65 9.09 -18.20 -13.07
N SER A 66 9.68 -18.22 -11.87
CA SER A 66 9.34 -17.31 -10.78
C SER A 66 9.93 -15.90 -10.90
N THR A 67 10.84 -15.63 -11.85
CA THR A 67 11.55 -14.35 -11.96
C THR A 67 11.49 -13.74 -13.36
N THR A 68 11.08 -14.51 -14.37
CA THR A 68 11.01 -14.06 -15.76
C THR A 68 9.64 -13.46 -16.08
N PRO A 69 9.55 -12.17 -16.47
CA PRO A 69 8.29 -11.57 -16.91
C PRO A 69 7.86 -12.08 -18.29
N ASP A 70 6.55 -12.02 -18.57
CA ASP A 70 6.05 -12.05 -19.96
C ASP A 70 5.96 -10.63 -20.54
N ASP A 71 5.39 -10.50 -21.74
CA ASP A 71 5.24 -9.21 -22.43
C ASP A 71 4.32 -8.21 -21.71
N SER A 72 3.57 -8.64 -20.69
CA SER A 72 2.67 -7.79 -19.88
C SER A 72 3.29 -7.37 -18.53
N GLN A 73 4.55 -7.74 -18.30
CA GLN A 73 5.23 -7.58 -17.02
C GLN A 73 6.60 -6.94 -17.18
N ILE A 74 7.09 -6.34 -16.09
CA ILE A 74 8.49 -5.90 -15.98
C ILE A 74 9.19 -6.69 -14.90
N ALA A 75 10.48 -6.94 -15.11
CA ALA A 75 11.37 -7.50 -14.10
C ALA A 75 11.83 -6.41 -13.14
N CYS A 76 11.70 -6.67 -11.85
CA CYS A 76 12.18 -5.83 -10.78
C CYS A 76 13.16 -6.60 -9.90
N SER A 77 14.19 -5.92 -9.41
CA SER A 77 15.20 -6.53 -8.54
C SER A 77 15.71 -5.55 -7.50
N SER A 78 15.90 -6.01 -6.26
CA SER A 78 16.49 -5.23 -5.17
C SER A 78 17.09 -6.19 -4.14
N ASN A 79 18.32 -5.91 -3.71
CA ASN A 79 19.06 -6.73 -2.73
C ASN A 79 19.17 -8.24 -3.04
N GLY A 80 19.10 -8.62 -4.32
CA GLY A 80 19.17 -10.02 -4.75
C GLY A 80 17.82 -10.73 -4.81
N ASP A 81 16.73 -10.08 -4.40
CA ASP A 81 15.37 -10.54 -4.66
C ASP A 81 14.90 -10.04 -6.03
N GLU A 82 14.23 -10.91 -6.77
CA GLU A 82 13.63 -10.63 -8.08
C GLU A 82 12.11 -10.84 -8.02
N TRP A 83 11.34 -9.94 -8.63
CA TRP A 83 9.89 -10.03 -8.70
C TRP A 83 9.33 -9.37 -9.96
N CYS A 84 8.08 -9.65 -10.29
CA CYS A 84 7.40 -9.04 -11.43
C CYS A 84 6.37 -8.01 -11.00
N CYS A 85 6.38 -6.88 -11.71
CA CYS A 85 5.32 -5.87 -11.69
C CYS A 85 4.57 -5.87 -13.04
N THR A 86 3.48 -5.10 -13.17
CA THR A 86 2.83 -4.94 -14.47
C THR A 86 3.67 -4.04 -15.38
N GLU A 87 3.51 -4.15 -16.70
CA GLU A 87 4.16 -3.25 -17.67
C GLU A 87 3.83 -1.75 -17.48
N ASN A 88 2.75 -1.45 -16.73
CA ASN A 88 2.29 -0.11 -16.43
C ASN A 88 2.63 0.35 -14.99
N ASP A 89 3.49 -0.38 -14.29
CA ASP A 89 4.06 -0.02 -13.00
C ASP A 89 5.54 0.38 -13.18
N GLU A 90 6.13 0.91 -12.11
CA GLU A 90 7.58 0.92 -11.91
C GLU A 90 7.97 0.13 -10.66
N CYS A 91 9.19 -0.39 -10.65
CA CYS A 91 9.76 -1.02 -9.46
C CYS A 91 9.90 0.01 -8.34
N THR A 92 9.67 -0.40 -7.09
CA THR A 92 9.95 0.47 -5.94
C THR A 92 11.37 1.01 -6.00
N ARG A 93 11.52 2.31 -5.77
CA ARG A 93 12.83 2.99 -5.67
C ARG A 93 13.27 3.16 -4.22
N THR A 94 12.46 2.71 -3.25
CA THR A 94 12.83 2.75 -1.84
C THR A 94 13.92 1.71 -1.59
N PRO A 95 15.10 2.12 -1.11
CA PRO A 95 16.16 1.18 -0.77
C PRO A 95 15.67 0.15 0.27
N GLY A 96 15.94 -1.14 0.04
CA GLY A 96 15.52 -2.19 0.98
C GLY A 96 14.12 -2.75 0.75
N GLN A 97 13.25 -2.07 -0.01
CA GLN A 97 11.94 -2.63 -0.33
C GLN A 97 12.05 -3.63 -1.49
N ILE A 98 11.36 -4.76 -1.31
CA ILE A 98 11.20 -5.83 -2.29
C ILE A 98 9.70 -6.11 -2.45
N ASN A 99 9.29 -6.74 -3.55
CA ASN A 99 7.90 -7.11 -3.81
C ASN A 99 6.90 -5.93 -3.86
N ILE A 100 7.37 -4.72 -4.16
CA ILE A 100 6.51 -3.52 -4.26
C ILE A 100 6.60 -2.95 -5.68
N CYS A 101 5.43 -2.63 -6.22
CA CYS A 101 5.22 -1.99 -7.51
C CYS A 101 4.53 -0.64 -7.31
N TRP A 102 5.01 0.40 -7.98
CA TRP A 102 4.43 1.74 -7.94
C TRP A 102 3.65 2.02 -9.21
N GLY A 103 2.44 2.54 -9.08
CA GLY A 103 1.67 2.98 -10.23
C GLY A 103 2.33 4.19 -10.90
N LEU A 104 2.30 4.25 -12.23
CA LEU A 104 2.91 5.34 -13.02
C LEU A 104 2.09 6.65 -13.03
N TRP A 105 1.07 6.78 -12.18
CA TRP A 105 0.26 7.97 -12.00
C TRP A 105 0.52 8.63 -10.64
N ARG A 106 0.16 9.92 -10.53
CA ARG A 106 0.35 10.67 -9.29
C ARG A 106 -0.65 10.24 -8.22
N ASN A 107 -0.18 10.13 -6.98
CA ASN A 107 -1.05 10.06 -5.82
C ASN A 107 -1.73 11.43 -5.60
N PRO A 108 -3.08 11.52 -5.60
CA PRO A 108 -3.79 12.78 -5.38
C PRO A 108 -3.51 13.42 -4.02
N VAL A 109 -3.15 12.62 -3.01
CA VAL A 109 -2.83 13.10 -1.65
C VAL A 109 -1.34 13.21 -1.38
N PHE A 110 -0.53 13.29 -2.44
CA PHE A 110 0.89 13.58 -2.31
C PHE A 110 1.11 14.88 -1.53
N ASN A 111 2.01 14.84 -0.53
CA ASN A 111 2.40 15.99 0.28
C ASN A 111 1.24 16.59 1.12
N MET A 112 0.19 15.82 1.38
CA MET A 112 -0.81 16.13 2.40
C MET A 112 -0.45 15.42 3.71
N SER A 113 -0.78 16.01 4.87
CA SER A 113 -0.77 15.24 6.12
C SER A 113 -1.88 14.19 6.13
N SER A 114 -1.75 13.17 6.97
CA SER A 114 -2.74 12.08 7.08
C SER A 114 -4.15 12.62 7.38
N SER A 115 -4.28 13.60 8.27
CA SER A 115 -5.57 14.23 8.61
C SER A 115 -6.15 15.09 7.49
N GLU A 116 -5.31 15.82 6.76
CA GLU A 116 -5.76 16.62 5.61
C GLU A 116 -6.23 15.72 4.47
N ALA A 117 -5.48 14.64 4.19
CA ALA A 117 -5.84 13.65 3.18
C ALA A 117 -7.18 12.98 3.49
N LEU A 118 -7.46 12.65 4.75
CA LEU A 118 -8.74 12.07 5.16
C LEU A 118 -9.92 12.98 4.82
N VAL A 119 -9.83 14.27 5.16
CA VAL A 119 -10.89 15.24 4.86
C VAL A 119 -11.02 15.45 3.35
N TYR A 120 -9.90 15.68 2.66
CA TYR A 120 -9.87 15.89 1.21
C TYR A 120 -10.52 14.72 0.46
N ASN A 121 -10.13 13.48 0.80
CA ASN A 121 -10.62 12.30 0.11
C ASN A 121 -12.11 12.06 0.38
N GLN A 122 -12.61 12.36 1.59
CA GLN A 122 -14.02 12.22 1.93
C GLN A 122 -14.94 13.12 1.10
N GLU A 123 -14.43 14.27 0.65
CA GLU A 123 -15.17 15.22 -0.18
C GLU A 123 -15.08 14.91 -1.69
N HIS A 124 -13.98 14.28 -2.14
CA HIS A 124 -13.69 14.10 -3.56
C HIS A 124 -13.99 12.70 -4.10
N TYR A 125 -13.98 11.67 -3.25
CA TYR A 125 -14.08 10.28 -3.68
C TYR A 125 -15.24 9.57 -3.00
N SER A 126 -15.86 8.66 -3.75
CA SER A 126 -16.92 7.79 -3.22
C SER A 126 -16.33 6.55 -2.55
N THR A 127 -17.02 6.04 -1.53
CA THR A 127 -16.79 4.69 -1.02
C THR A 127 -17.38 3.69 -2.01
N LEU A 128 -16.55 2.82 -2.59
CA LEU A 128 -17.04 1.71 -3.39
C LEU A 128 -17.13 0.47 -2.51
N ALA A 129 -18.32 -0.15 -2.50
CA ALA A 129 -18.54 -1.39 -1.79
C ALA A 129 -17.82 -2.53 -2.52
N SER A 130 -17.15 -3.39 -1.75
CA SER A 130 -16.53 -4.62 -2.24
C SER A 130 -17.56 -5.48 -2.99
N THR A 131 -17.51 -5.50 -4.31
CA THR A 131 -18.13 -6.55 -5.11
C THR A 131 -17.21 -7.76 -5.10
N THR A 132 -17.18 -8.48 -3.98
CA THR A 132 -16.88 -9.91 -4.04
C THR A 132 -18.12 -10.55 -4.64
N THR A 133 -18.03 -10.96 -5.91
CA THR A 133 -19.09 -11.74 -6.56
C THR A 133 -19.23 -13.08 -5.83
N SER A 134 -19.98 -13.09 -4.73
CA SER A 134 -20.64 -14.29 -4.23
C SER A 134 -21.88 -14.45 -5.10
N ALA A 135 -21.91 -15.48 -5.94
CA ALA A 135 -23.10 -15.88 -6.66
C ALA A 135 -24.20 -16.31 -5.66
N ALA A 136 -24.94 -15.35 -5.13
CA ALA A 136 -26.14 -15.60 -4.32
C ALA A 136 -27.34 -15.70 -5.27
N ALA A 137 -27.86 -16.92 -5.42
CA ALA A 137 -29.09 -17.19 -6.13
C ALA A 137 -30.24 -16.34 -5.57
N SER A 138 -30.73 -15.41 -6.38
CA SER A 138 -31.90 -14.59 -6.03
C SER A 138 -33.17 -15.31 -6.45
N THR A 139 -33.90 -15.89 -5.49
CA THR A 139 -35.31 -16.22 -5.65
C THR A 139 -36.11 -14.91 -5.70
N SER A 140 -36.48 -14.47 -6.89
CA SER A 140 -37.36 -13.31 -7.10
C SER A 140 -38.81 -13.70 -6.83
N THR A 141 -39.36 -13.23 -5.71
CA THR A 141 -40.81 -13.20 -5.48
C THR A 141 -41.35 -11.89 -6.07
N SER A 142 -42.11 -12.00 -7.15
CA SER A 142 -42.76 -10.87 -7.84
C SER A 142 -44.15 -10.60 -7.24
N PRO A 143 -44.54 -9.35 -6.94
CA PRO A 143 -45.94 -9.00 -6.73
C PRO A 143 -46.65 -8.68 -8.07
N PRO A 144 -47.97 -8.93 -8.17
CA PRO A 144 -48.69 -8.93 -9.44
C PRO A 144 -48.98 -7.52 -9.97
N ALA A 145 -48.79 -7.35 -11.28
CA ALA A 145 -49.24 -6.19 -12.04
C ALA A 145 -50.77 -6.24 -12.23
N THR A 146 -51.44 -5.14 -11.93
CA THR A 146 -52.78 -4.85 -12.44
C THR A 146 -52.72 -3.47 -13.08
N ASN A 147 -52.94 -3.39 -14.40
CA ASN A 147 -53.83 -2.45 -15.06
C ASN A 147 -53.79 -2.69 -16.59
N ALA A 148 -54.94 -3.10 -17.12
CA ALA A 148 -55.31 -3.20 -18.52
C ALA A 148 -55.20 -1.83 -19.21
N ALA A 149 -54.56 -1.70 -20.37
CA ALA A 149 -55.06 -1.91 -21.73
C ALA A 149 -56.05 -0.83 -22.22
N GLU A 150 -55.64 -0.08 -23.24
CA GLU A 150 -56.37 0.36 -24.46
C GLU A 150 -55.53 1.48 -25.14
N ALA A 151 -54.87 1.27 -26.28
CA ALA A 151 -55.35 1.04 -27.66
C ALA A 151 -55.53 2.35 -28.46
N SER A 152 -54.57 2.61 -29.36
CA SER A 152 -54.67 3.32 -30.66
C SER A 152 -53.26 3.50 -31.23
N SER A 153 -52.95 3.57 -32.53
CA SER A 153 -53.44 2.99 -33.79
C SER A 153 -52.46 3.48 -34.86
N ALA A 154 -52.33 2.72 -35.96
CA ALA A 154 -51.83 3.12 -37.29
C ALA A 154 -50.30 3.20 -37.58
N ALA A 155 -49.81 2.06 -38.09
CA ALA A 155 -48.96 1.83 -39.27
C ALA A 155 -48.17 2.97 -39.96
N SER A 156 -46.89 2.67 -40.23
CA SER A 156 -46.33 2.71 -41.60
C SER A 156 -45.12 1.79 -41.72
N ALA A 157 -45.12 1.02 -42.81
CA ALA A 157 -44.10 0.05 -43.19
C ALA A 157 -43.02 0.71 -44.05
N SER A 158 -41.79 0.22 -43.94
CA SER A 158 -40.91 0.03 -45.11
C SER A 158 -39.92 -1.09 -44.82
N ALA A 159 -40.03 -2.10 -45.66
CA ALA A 159 -39.13 -3.23 -45.77
C ALA A 159 -37.86 -2.83 -46.52
N SER A 160 -36.72 -3.41 -46.15
CA SER A 160 -35.65 -3.69 -47.10
C SER A 160 -34.94 -4.96 -46.68
N THR A 161 -35.16 -5.98 -47.50
CA THR A 161 -34.53 -7.28 -47.53
C THR A 161 -33.12 -7.18 -48.07
N THR A 162 -32.14 -7.80 -47.42
CA THR A 162 -31.13 -8.60 -48.15
C THR A 162 -30.60 -9.68 -47.22
N ALA A 163 -30.92 -10.93 -47.57
CA ALA A 163 -30.28 -12.12 -47.03
C ALA A 163 -28.95 -12.34 -47.75
N SER A 164 -27.91 -12.71 -47.02
CA SER A 164 -26.89 -13.61 -47.54
C SER A 164 -26.40 -14.48 -46.39
N ALA A 165 -26.69 -15.77 -46.51
CA ALA A 165 -26.24 -16.82 -45.61
C ALA A 165 -24.83 -17.26 -46.05
N SER A 166 -23.91 -17.30 -45.10
CA SER A 166 -22.75 -18.19 -45.16
C SER A 166 -22.59 -18.84 -43.79
N ALA A 167 -22.96 -20.11 -43.72
CA ALA A 167 -22.67 -20.98 -42.61
C ALA A 167 -21.15 -21.24 -42.56
N SER A 168 -20.54 -21.01 -41.41
CA SER A 168 -19.26 -21.61 -41.07
C SER A 168 -19.41 -22.26 -39.70
N SER A 169 -19.46 -23.59 -39.72
CA SER A 169 -19.44 -24.45 -38.55
C SER A 169 -18.03 -24.40 -37.94
N GLN A 170 -17.88 -23.80 -36.76
CA GLN A 170 -16.76 -24.11 -35.88
C GLN A 170 -17.32 -24.59 -34.55
N ALA A 171 -17.05 -25.86 -34.26
CA ALA A 171 -17.23 -26.45 -32.95
C ALA A 171 -16.28 -25.75 -31.98
N THR A 172 -16.84 -25.00 -31.03
CA THR A 172 -16.09 -24.51 -29.87
C THR A 172 -15.82 -25.69 -28.96
N ALA A 173 -14.58 -26.17 -28.93
CA ALA A 173 -14.09 -26.99 -27.85
C ALA A 173 -13.96 -26.08 -26.62
N GLU A 174 -14.85 -26.29 -25.65
CA GLU A 174 -14.80 -25.74 -24.30
C GLU A 174 -13.47 -26.16 -23.63
N ALA A 175 -12.56 -25.22 -23.44
CA ALA A 175 -11.36 -25.42 -22.64
C ALA A 175 -11.75 -25.25 -21.16
N GLY A 176 -12.04 -26.37 -20.50
CA GLY A 176 -12.44 -26.38 -19.09
C GLY A 176 -11.37 -25.76 -18.18
N SER A 177 -11.77 -24.74 -17.42
CA SER A 177 -10.99 -24.22 -16.30
C SER A 177 -10.92 -25.28 -15.21
N SER A 178 -9.72 -25.78 -14.90
CA SER A 178 -9.48 -26.70 -13.79
C SER A 178 -9.61 -25.97 -12.45
N SER A 179 -10.84 -25.86 -11.93
CA SER A 179 -11.09 -25.49 -10.53
C SER A 179 -10.66 -26.66 -9.65
N LEU A 180 -9.75 -26.42 -8.70
CA LEU A 180 -9.41 -27.42 -7.69
C LEU A 180 -10.68 -27.79 -6.93
N SER A 181 -11.03 -29.09 -6.97
CA SER A 181 -12.23 -29.63 -6.34
C SER A 181 -12.35 -29.14 -4.90
N THR A 182 -13.56 -28.85 -4.45
CA THR A 182 -13.88 -28.50 -3.06
C THR A 182 -13.24 -29.47 -2.06
N GLY A 183 -13.02 -30.73 -2.45
CA GLY A 183 -12.30 -31.74 -1.65
C GLY A 183 -10.81 -31.44 -1.46
N ALA A 184 -10.12 -30.83 -2.43
CA ALA A 184 -8.72 -30.42 -2.31
C ALA A 184 -8.57 -29.23 -1.36
N VAL A 185 -9.47 -28.25 -1.46
CA VAL A 185 -9.50 -27.08 -0.56
C VAL A 185 -9.82 -27.50 0.88
N ALA A 186 -10.77 -28.43 1.07
CA ALA A 186 -11.10 -28.97 2.40
C ALA A 186 -9.93 -29.74 3.04
N GLY A 187 -9.15 -30.49 2.23
CA GLY A 187 -8.00 -31.24 2.71
C GLY A 187 -6.89 -30.36 3.29
N ILE A 188 -6.60 -29.22 2.65
CA ILE A 188 -5.54 -28.30 3.08
C ILE A 188 -5.88 -27.64 4.41
N ALA A 189 -7.15 -27.25 4.62
CA ALA A 189 -7.60 -26.62 5.86
C ALA A 189 -7.42 -27.54 7.09
N VAL A 190 -7.77 -28.83 6.95
CA VAL A 190 -7.62 -29.80 8.05
C VAL A 190 -6.15 -30.16 8.29
N GLY A 191 -5.34 -30.25 7.23
CA GLY A 191 -3.90 -30.52 7.32
C GLY A 191 -3.15 -29.46 8.13
N CYS A 192 -3.46 -28.17 7.95
CA CYS A 192 -2.80 -27.08 8.67
C CYS A 192 -3.08 -27.10 10.18
N ALA A 193 -4.29 -27.48 10.60
CA ALA A 193 -4.63 -27.54 12.03
C ALA A 193 -3.81 -28.63 12.75
N VAL A 194 -3.73 -29.82 12.16
CA VAL A 194 -2.99 -30.94 12.77
C VAL A 194 -1.48 -30.74 12.66
N GLY A 195 -1.00 -30.30 11.50
CA GLY A 195 0.42 -30.02 11.26
C GLY A 195 0.95 -28.87 12.12
N GLY A 196 0.17 -27.80 12.27
CA GLY A 196 0.54 -26.64 13.08
C GLY A 196 0.70 -26.98 14.56
N ILE A 197 -0.21 -27.77 15.13
CA ILE A 197 -0.13 -28.21 16.54
C ILE A 197 1.09 -29.11 16.75
N ALA A 198 1.38 -30.02 15.82
CA ALA A 198 2.54 -30.90 15.90
C ALA A 198 3.86 -30.12 15.84
N LEU A 199 3.98 -29.16 14.91
CA LEU A 199 5.18 -28.33 14.76
C LEU A 199 5.38 -27.37 15.96
N ALA A 200 4.31 -26.75 16.45
CA ALA A 200 4.37 -25.89 17.64
C ALA A 200 4.78 -26.69 18.89
N GLY A 201 4.23 -27.90 19.06
CA GLY A 201 4.63 -28.81 20.13
C GLY A 201 6.11 -29.21 20.06
N LEU A 202 6.60 -29.55 18.87
CA LEU A 202 8.00 -29.92 18.66
C LEU A 202 8.94 -28.74 18.93
N ALA A 203 8.61 -27.54 18.43
CA ALA A 203 9.38 -26.33 18.67
C ALA A 203 9.44 -25.97 20.17
N GLY A 204 8.31 -26.04 20.87
CA GLY A 204 8.26 -25.81 22.33
C GLY A 204 9.13 -26.80 23.10
N LEU A 205 9.11 -28.08 22.71
CA LEU A 205 9.89 -29.14 23.36
C LEU A 205 11.40 -28.97 23.12
N LEU A 206 11.81 -28.54 21.92
CA LEU A 206 13.22 -28.25 21.61
C LEU A 206 13.75 -27.04 22.40
N ILE A 207 12.97 -25.96 22.51
CA ILE A 207 13.34 -24.78 23.29
C ILE A 207 13.46 -25.13 24.77
N TRP A 208 12.51 -25.91 25.30
CA TRP A 208 12.54 -26.37 26.70
C TRP A 208 13.75 -27.28 26.98
N ARG A 209 14.09 -28.19 26.05
CA ARG A 209 15.30 -29.05 26.16
C ARG A 209 16.60 -28.25 26.07
N ARG A 210 16.65 -27.14 25.32
CA ARG A 210 17.81 -26.25 25.29
C ARG A 210 17.97 -25.49 26.60
N ARG A 211 16.89 -24.95 27.14
CA ARG A 211 16.92 -24.18 28.39
C ARG A 211 17.39 -25.01 29.58
N LYS A 212 17.08 -26.31 29.61
CA LYS A 212 17.51 -27.22 30.68
C LYS A 212 18.99 -27.63 30.63
N ARG A 213 19.73 -27.30 29.56
CA ARG A 213 21.18 -27.55 29.47
C ARG A 213 22.03 -26.34 29.84
N SER A 214 21.43 -25.16 30.03
CA SER A 214 22.11 -23.96 30.52
C SER A 214 22.02 -23.88 32.04
N GLY A 215 22.60 -24.88 32.69
CA GLY A 215 22.70 -24.99 34.15
C GLY A 215 24.08 -25.49 34.52
N SER A 216 25.12 -24.75 34.16
CA SER A 216 26.47 -24.88 34.72
C SER A 216 27.19 -23.56 34.50
N GLY A 217 27.59 -22.92 35.59
CA GLY A 217 28.22 -21.62 35.61
C GLY A 217 29.58 -21.63 34.92
N ALA A 218 29.95 -20.47 34.37
CA ALA A 218 31.32 -20.14 34.02
C ALA A 218 31.49 -18.63 34.17
N THR A 219 32.10 -18.24 35.29
CA THR A 219 32.82 -16.98 35.45
C THR A 219 33.93 -16.89 34.39
N PRO A 220 34.08 -15.81 33.61
CA PRO A 220 35.29 -15.60 32.85
C PRO A 220 36.34 -14.96 33.77
N GLN A 221 37.23 -15.80 34.28
CA GLN A 221 38.47 -15.40 34.92
C GLN A 221 39.58 -15.41 33.84
N TRP A 222 40.33 -14.31 33.81
CA TRP A 222 41.74 -14.11 33.40
C TRP A 222 42.25 -14.44 31.98
N ALA A 223 42.90 -13.43 31.37
CA ALA A 223 44.27 -13.42 30.80
C ALA A 223 44.41 -12.10 30.01
N ASN A 224 44.87 -10.99 30.60
CA ASN A 224 46.26 -10.65 30.93
C ASN A 224 47.24 -10.91 29.76
N ASP A 225 47.41 -9.91 28.90
CA ASP A 225 48.63 -9.74 28.10
C ASP A 225 49.10 -8.29 28.25
N GLN A 226 50.32 -8.15 28.74
CA GLN A 226 50.97 -6.88 29.03
C GLN A 226 51.64 -6.35 27.75
N SER A 227 51.48 -5.07 27.47
CA SER A 227 52.58 -4.25 26.96
C SER A 227 52.31 -2.77 27.19
N ALA A 228 53.12 -2.22 28.11
CA ALA A 228 53.73 -0.90 28.14
C ALA A 228 52.95 0.29 27.57
N VAL A 229 52.66 1.28 28.43
CA VAL A 229 53.21 2.64 28.39
C VAL A 229 52.72 3.38 29.66
N GLU A 230 53.66 3.70 30.54
CA GLU A 230 53.56 4.74 31.60
C GLU A 230 53.39 6.14 30.97
N PRO A 231 53.14 7.27 31.69
CA PRO A 231 52.89 7.45 33.12
C PRO A 231 51.76 8.45 33.46
N LYS A 232 51.31 8.48 34.73
CA LYS A 232 51.53 9.59 35.68
C LYS A 232 50.58 9.54 36.88
N GLN A 233 51.21 9.62 38.05
CA GLN A 233 50.64 9.78 39.38
C GLN A 233 49.76 11.03 39.50
N SER A 234 48.65 10.94 40.24
CA SER A 234 48.40 11.84 41.39
C SER A 234 47.21 11.31 42.17
N GLY A 235 47.36 11.18 43.48
CA GLY A 235 46.45 10.47 44.37
C GLY A 235 45.21 11.24 44.80
N SER A 236 44.27 10.52 45.39
CA SER A 236 43.44 10.99 46.50
C SER A 236 42.80 9.79 47.19
N GLU A 237 43.06 9.69 48.49
CA GLU A 237 42.35 8.82 49.44
C GLU A 237 41.10 9.57 49.97
N PRO A 238 40.23 8.94 50.79
CA PRO A 238 38.78 8.90 50.61
C PRO A 238 38.05 9.90 51.52
N LEU A 239 36.80 10.24 51.21
CA LEU A 239 35.92 10.80 52.26
C LEU A 239 34.42 10.58 51.99
N SER A 240 33.85 9.76 52.89
CA SER A 240 32.55 9.87 53.58
C SER A 240 31.25 10.17 52.80
N HIS A 241 30.35 9.20 52.94
CA HIS A 241 28.90 9.38 53.07
C HIS A 241 28.52 10.50 54.06
N GLU A 242 27.53 11.33 53.71
CA GLU A 242 26.38 11.75 54.53
C GLU A 242 25.34 12.34 53.54
N LEU A 243 24.18 11.74 53.29
CA LEU A 243 22.90 11.78 54.03
C LEU A 243 22.08 13.09 53.83
N HIS A 244 20.95 12.91 53.12
CA HIS A 244 19.63 13.54 53.35
C HIS A 244 19.33 15.00 52.88
N THR A 245 18.36 15.09 51.97
CA THR A 245 17.04 15.74 52.17
C THR A 245 16.63 16.84 51.18
N ASP A 246 15.40 16.64 50.71
CA ASP A 246 14.38 17.54 50.15
C ASP A 246 14.60 18.25 48.81
N ASN A 247 13.79 17.78 47.84
CA ASN A 247 12.63 18.51 47.33
C ASN A 247 12.88 19.96 46.91
N GLN A 248 12.93 20.22 45.60
CA GLN A 248 12.02 21.20 44.98
C GLN A 248 12.20 21.33 43.47
N LEU A 249 11.05 21.58 42.86
CA LEU A 249 10.82 22.18 41.55
C LEU A 249 11.57 23.53 41.38
N HIS A 250 11.93 23.83 40.13
CA HIS A 250 12.03 25.12 39.41
C HIS A 250 13.17 25.02 38.37
N GLU A 251 12.85 25.02 37.09
CA GLU A 251 12.80 26.18 36.17
C GLU A 251 14.16 26.65 35.61
N ALA A 252 14.09 26.90 34.29
CA ALA A 252 14.78 27.93 33.50
C ALA A 252 16.23 27.74 33.00
N ASP A 253 16.39 28.37 31.81
CA ASP A 253 17.59 28.84 31.10
C ASP A 253 18.43 27.83 30.30
N GLY A 254 18.86 28.05 29.06
CA GLY A 254 18.81 29.21 28.17
C GLY A 254 19.89 29.11 27.07
N SER A 255 19.51 29.41 25.81
CA SER A 255 20.32 29.96 24.70
C SER A 255 21.43 29.12 24.01
N PRO A 256 21.86 29.45 22.75
CA PRO A 256 21.59 30.68 21.97
C PRO A 256 21.03 30.50 20.55
N VAL A 257 20.25 31.51 20.14
CA VAL A 257 19.83 31.83 18.77
C VAL A 257 20.87 32.73 18.13
N TYR A 258 21.31 32.42 16.92
CA TYR A 258 22.13 33.32 16.10
C TYR A 258 21.29 34.45 15.51
N PHE A 259 21.67 35.68 15.84
CA PHE A 259 21.21 36.92 15.21
C PHE A 259 21.92 37.13 13.87
N GLN A 260 21.16 37.40 12.79
CA GLN A 260 21.67 38.14 11.64
C GLN A 260 20.97 39.51 11.57
N GLN A 261 21.83 40.53 11.58
CA GLN A 261 21.56 41.94 11.77
C GLN A 261 20.94 42.60 10.53
N GLN A 262 19.82 43.31 10.71
CA GLN A 262 19.29 44.29 9.74
C GLN A 262 19.52 45.69 10.29
N GLN A 263 20.18 46.56 9.52
CA GLN A 263 20.27 48.00 9.77
C GLN A 263 19.29 48.71 8.84
N GLY A 264 18.45 49.58 9.43
CA GLY A 264 17.43 50.36 8.75
C GLY A 264 17.92 51.66 8.12
N GLY A 265 17.08 52.23 7.25
CA GLY A 265 17.21 53.58 6.72
C GLY A 265 16.08 53.93 5.74
N THR A 266 15.16 54.80 6.19
CA THR A 266 13.97 55.32 5.49
C THR A 266 14.28 56.43 4.45
N PRO A 267 13.30 56.86 3.61
CA PRO A 267 13.50 57.19 2.19
C PRO A 267 13.58 58.69 1.84
N PRO A 268 13.68 59.04 0.54
CA PRO A 268 12.67 59.95 0.00
C PRO A 268 12.20 59.66 -1.46
N LYS A 269 10.87 59.83 -1.64
CA LYS A 269 10.13 60.57 -2.69
C LYS A 269 10.47 60.43 -4.20
N SER A 270 9.44 59.96 -4.93
CA SER A 270 8.70 60.70 -5.98
C SER A 270 8.92 60.33 -7.46
N SER A 271 7.76 60.15 -8.11
CA SER A 271 7.43 60.47 -9.51
C SER A 271 7.80 59.49 -10.61
N GLY A 272 6.79 59.09 -11.40
CA GLY A 272 6.99 58.69 -12.80
C GLY A 272 6.03 57.63 -13.33
N THR A 273 4.85 58.05 -13.75
CA THR A 273 3.91 57.34 -14.63
C THR A 273 4.50 57.04 -16.02
N HIS A 274 4.26 55.85 -16.58
CA HIS A 274 3.91 55.62 -18.01
C HIS A 274 3.59 54.12 -18.24
N GLU A 275 2.33 53.74 -18.36
CA GLU A 275 1.61 53.41 -19.61
C GLU A 275 2.04 52.12 -20.34
N LEU A 276 1.08 51.20 -20.40
CA LEU A 276 0.99 50.06 -21.34
C LEU A 276 0.76 50.56 -22.77
N PRO A 277 1.09 49.73 -23.76
CA PRO A 277 0.07 49.45 -24.76
C PRO A 277 -0.07 47.95 -25.04
N GLY A 278 -1.31 47.46 -24.97
CA GLY A 278 -1.71 46.28 -25.73
C GLY A 278 -2.13 46.69 -27.15
N GLN A 279 -2.10 45.74 -28.09
CA GLN A 279 -2.94 45.65 -29.31
C GLN A 279 -2.83 44.20 -29.83
N ARG A 280 -3.92 43.42 -29.84
CA ARG A 280 -5.01 43.31 -30.83
C ARG A 280 -4.61 42.60 -32.13
N TYR A 281 -5.31 41.48 -32.34
CA TYR A 281 -5.56 40.70 -33.57
C TYR A 281 -5.84 41.55 -34.82
N PRO A 282 -5.66 40.99 -36.03
CA PRO A 282 -6.71 40.15 -36.65
C PRO A 282 -6.42 38.64 -36.67
#